data_AF-A0A0C2FNU9-F1
#
_entry.id   AF-A0A0C2FNU9-F1
#
_cell.length_a   1.000
_cell.length_b   1.000
_cell.length_c   1.000
_cell.angle_alpha   90.00
_cell.angle_beta   90.00
_cell.angle_gamma   90.00
#
_symmetry.space_group_name_H-M   'P 1'
#
loop_
_entity.id
_entity.type
_entity.pdbx_description
1 polymer ?
#
loop_
_entity_poly.entity_id
_entity_poly.type
_entity_poly.pdbx_seq_one_letter_code
_entity_poly.pdbx_strand_id
1 'polypeptide(L)'
;MVSSHDSSDEDEGTRVRSVGAQRSEFPLSDVKEELGAILECLQNIPELLKREMEGHKVSARYKEKHNESVFNKIDGVCARVKELMERCRLTQVLQGDLCRTLEQRGIDSEQEWEQYIATVEKDGELVSHLCDILNTDVLLIVNVVKHVKQNADRIDDGGQERSRTYRGQSV
;
A
#
# COMPACT_ATOMS: atom_id res chain seq x y z
N MET A 1 39.55 -37.21 28.40
CA MET A 1 38.42 -36.84 29.29
C MET A 1 38.08 -35.40 28.93
N VAL A 2 37.26 -35.16 27.90
CA VAL A 2 35.78 -35.27 27.85
C VAL A 2 35.10 -34.38 28.88
N SER A 3 34.54 -33.25 28.41
CA SER A 3 33.14 -32.78 28.56
C SER A 3 33.15 -31.30 28.10
N SER A 4 32.63 -30.87 26.94
CA SER A 4 31.26 -30.97 26.41
C SER A 4 30.19 -30.48 27.39
N HIS A 5 29.80 -29.22 27.17
CA HIS A 5 28.55 -28.52 27.53
C HIS A 5 28.68 -27.17 26.78
N ASP A 6 28.06 -26.85 25.66
CA ASP A 6 26.72 -27.07 25.08
C ASP A 6 25.57 -26.68 25.99
N SER A 7 25.02 -25.48 25.74
CA SER A 7 23.76 -24.88 26.25
C SER A 7 23.86 -23.36 25.99
N SER A 8 22.91 -22.66 25.39
CA SER A 8 21.58 -22.98 24.89
C SER A 8 21.23 -21.89 23.88
N ASP A 9 20.57 -22.30 22.80
CA ASP A 9 19.70 -21.44 22.00
C ASP A 9 18.78 -20.63 22.93
N GLU A 10 18.85 -19.30 22.85
CA GLU A 10 17.69 -18.46 23.12
C GLU A 10 17.25 -17.91 21.77
N ASP A 11 16.35 -18.68 21.15
CA ASP A 11 15.45 -18.28 20.09
C ASP A 11 14.63 -17.08 20.62
N GLU A 12 15.18 -15.88 20.44
CA GLU A 12 14.47 -14.62 20.66
C GLU A 12 13.46 -14.50 19.52
N GLY A 13 12.38 -15.28 19.65
CA GLY A 13 11.24 -15.31 18.77
C GLY A 13 10.78 -13.89 18.55
N THR A 14 11.21 -13.32 17.42
CA THR A 14 10.85 -11.98 17.00
C THR A 14 9.34 -12.01 16.90
N ARG A 15 8.68 -11.37 17.86
CA ARG A 15 7.22 -11.38 17.97
C ARG A 15 6.71 -10.55 16.80
N VAL A 16 6.58 -11.20 15.65
CA VAL A 16 6.10 -10.61 14.40
C VAL A 16 4.77 -9.98 14.76
N ARG A 17 4.74 -8.65 14.74
CA ARG A 17 3.55 -7.87 15.01
C ARG A 17 2.64 -8.07 13.81
N SER A 18 1.88 -9.16 13.85
CA SER A 18 0.92 -9.50 12.80
C SER A 18 -0.05 -8.34 12.66
N VAL A 19 0.00 -7.67 11.51
CA VAL A 19 -0.82 -6.50 11.21
C VAL A 19 -2.27 -6.94 11.00
N GLY A 20 -2.51 -8.23 10.73
CA GLY A 20 -3.83 -8.82 10.55
C GLY A 20 -4.75 -8.85 11.79
N ALA A 21 -4.21 -8.69 13.01
CA ALA A 21 -5.02 -8.76 14.24
C ALA A 21 -5.61 -7.41 14.67
N GLN A 22 -5.16 -6.29 14.10
CA GLN A 22 -5.74 -4.98 14.33
C GLN A 22 -6.16 -4.40 12.99
N ARG A 23 -7.43 -4.62 12.63
CA ARG A 23 -8.17 -3.75 11.72
C ARG A 23 -8.26 -2.34 12.33
N SER A 24 -7.14 -1.65 12.50
CA SER A 24 -7.18 -0.20 12.50
C SER A 24 -7.14 0.16 11.02
N GLU A 25 -8.31 0.15 10.38
CA GLU A 25 -8.47 1.00 9.20
C GLU A 25 -7.93 2.37 9.60
N PHE A 26 -6.97 2.90 8.84
CA PHE A 26 -6.55 4.28 9.08
C PHE A 26 -7.83 5.12 9.14
N PRO A 27 -8.03 5.94 10.19
CA PRO A 27 -9.31 6.61 10.46
C PRO A 27 -9.54 7.78 9.50
N LEU A 28 -9.26 7.58 8.21
CA LEU A 28 -9.37 8.58 7.15
C LEU A 28 -10.84 8.80 6.79
N SER A 29 -11.71 7.81 7.02
CA SER A 29 -13.17 7.99 6.97
C SER A 29 -13.62 8.89 8.12
N ASP A 30 -13.19 8.58 9.34
CA ASP A 30 -13.49 9.38 10.53
C ASP A 30 -12.98 10.81 10.38
N VAL A 31 -11.75 11.01 9.90
CA VAL A 31 -11.18 12.35 9.64
C VAL A 31 -11.99 13.09 8.58
N LYS A 32 -12.48 12.42 7.53
CA LYS A 32 -13.30 13.06 6.49
C LYS A 32 -14.67 13.47 7.03
N GLU A 33 -15.30 12.61 7.83
CA GLU A 33 -16.59 12.87 8.47
C GLU A 33 -16.49 14.03 9.46
N GLU A 34 -15.46 14.01 10.33
CA GLU A 34 -15.18 15.07 11.30
C GLU A 34 -14.86 16.41 10.60
N LEU A 35 -14.03 16.41 9.57
CA LEU A 35 -13.75 17.63 8.79
C LEU A 35 -15.00 18.15 8.07
N GLY A 36 -15.90 17.27 7.63
CA GLY A 36 -17.20 17.62 7.08
C GLY A 36 -18.10 18.29 8.12
N ALA A 37 -18.22 17.70 9.32
CA ALA A 37 -19.00 18.26 10.41
C ALA A 37 -18.46 19.63 10.87
N ILE A 38 -17.13 19.79 10.91
CA ILE A 38 -16.48 21.08 11.19
C ILE A 38 -16.83 22.10 10.11
N LEU A 39 -16.80 21.72 8.84
CA LEU A 39 -17.15 22.61 7.73
C LEU A 39 -18.60 23.09 7.83
N GLU A 40 -19.55 22.20 8.10
CA GLU A 40 -20.95 22.55 8.31
C GLU A 40 -21.13 23.49 9.50
N CYS A 41 -20.47 23.20 10.63
CA CYS A 41 -20.48 24.10 11.79
C CYS A 41 -19.95 25.49 11.42
N LEU A 42 -18.81 25.57 10.75
CA LEU A 42 -18.19 26.83 10.34
C LEU A 42 -19.09 27.65 9.41
N GLN A 43 -19.77 27.01 8.46
CA GLN A 43 -20.67 27.69 7.53
C GLN A 43 -21.93 28.24 8.20
N ASN A 44 -22.34 27.69 9.35
CA ASN A 44 -23.50 28.17 10.11
C ASN A 44 -23.19 29.37 11.02
N ILE A 45 -21.93 29.56 11.42
CA ILE A 45 -21.53 30.65 12.34
C ILE A 45 -21.87 32.06 11.80
N PRO A 46 -21.63 32.43 10.53
CA PRO A 46 -21.97 33.75 10.02
C PRO A 46 -23.47 34.08 10.10
N GLU A 47 -24.34 33.11 9.81
CA GLU A 47 -25.79 33.28 9.87
C GLU A 47 -26.30 33.39 11.31
N LEU A 48 -25.74 32.59 12.23
CA LEU A 48 -26.01 32.71 13.66
C LEU A 48 -25.58 34.07 14.21
N LEU A 49 -24.36 34.50 13.88
CA LEU A 49 -23.83 35.79 14.30
C LEU A 49 -24.70 36.94 13.77
N LYS A 50 -25.14 36.87 12.51
CA LYS A 50 -26.02 37.89 11.93
C LYS A 50 -27.32 38.03 12.71
N ARG A 51 -27.97 36.91 13.04
CA ARG A 51 -29.22 36.87 13.82
C ARG A 51 -29.03 37.41 15.24
N GLU A 52 -27.96 37.01 15.93
CA GLU A 52 -27.66 37.52 17.28
C GLU A 52 -27.37 39.03 17.27
N MET A 53 -26.64 39.49 16.26
CA MET A 53 -26.29 40.90 16.14
C MET A 53 -27.48 41.81 15.81
N GLU A 54 -28.57 41.30 15.23
CA GLU A 54 -29.79 42.09 14.97
C GLU A 54 -30.37 42.70 16.26
N GLY A 55 -30.35 41.96 17.36
CA GLY A 55 -30.87 42.41 18.67
C GLY A 55 -29.98 43.44 19.40
N HIS A 56 -28.73 43.64 18.97
CA HIS A 56 -27.79 44.53 19.66
C HIS A 56 -28.07 46.02 19.37
N LYS A 57 -27.97 46.89 20.38
CA LYS A 57 -28.06 48.36 20.21
C LYS A 57 -26.76 48.96 19.67
N VAL A 58 -26.33 48.52 18.49
CA VAL A 58 -25.12 48.99 17.80
C VAL A 58 -25.50 49.51 16.41
N SER A 59 -24.74 50.47 15.88
CA SER A 59 -24.99 51.02 14.54
C SER A 59 -25.01 49.91 13.49
N ALA A 60 -25.98 49.96 12.57
CA ALA A 60 -26.12 48.98 11.49
C ALA A 60 -24.83 48.84 10.67
N ARG A 61 -24.16 49.96 10.39
CA ARG A 61 -22.90 50.00 9.65
C ARG A 61 -21.76 49.28 10.36
N TYR A 62 -21.73 49.30 11.69
CA TYR A 62 -20.73 48.57 12.47
C TYR A 62 -21.04 47.06 12.47
N LYS A 63 -22.32 46.69 12.59
CA LYS A 63 -22.76 45.29 12.51
C LYS A 63 -22.42 44.66 11.17
N GLU A 64 -22.71 45.38 10.09
CA GLU A 64 -22.41 44.94 8.72
C GLU A 64 -20.92 44.72 8.50
N LYS A 65 -20.08 45.70 8.90
CA LYS A 65 -18.61 45.57 8.77
C LYS A 65 -18.03 44.42 9.59
N HIS A 66 -18.57 44.15 10.78
CA HIS A 66 -18.14 43.03 11.61
C HIS A 66 -18.56 41.68 11.00
N ASN A 67 -19.80 41.59 10.51
CA ASN A 67 -20.29 40.41 9.81
C ASN A 67 -19.49 40.12 8.54
N GLU A 68 -19.18 41.13 7.74
CA GLU A 68 -18.33 40.99 6.54
C GLU A 68 -16.92 40.47 6.91
N SER A 69 -16.31 41.03 7.95
CA SER A 69 -15.00 40.58 8.44
C SER A 69 -15.02 39.11 8.91
N VAL A 70 -16.06 38.71 9.65
CA VAL A 70 -16.23 37.33 10.12
C VAL A 70 -16.52 36.39 8.97
N PHE A 71 -17.39 36.78 8.03
CA PHE A 71 -17.71 36.00 6.83
C PHE A 71 -16.45 35.71 6.02
N ASN A 72 -15.64 36.73 5.72
CA ASN A 72 -14.40 36.58 4.96
C ASN A 72 -13.39 35.65 5.66
N LYS A 73 -13.27 35.74 7.00
CA LYS A 73 -12.39 34.84 7.77
C LYS A 73 -12.90 33.41 7.76
N ILE A 74 -14.19 33.20 7.96
CA ILE A 74 -14.82 31.88 7.96
C ILE A 74 -14.74 31.23 6.59
N ASP A 75 -14.99 31.98 5.52
CA ASP A 75 -14.84 31.50 4.15
C ASP A 75 -13.40 31.06 3.86
N GLY A 76 -12.41 31.84 4.32
CA GLY A 76 -11.00 31.45 4.25
C GLY A 76 -10.67 30.17 5.00
N VAL A 77 -11.25 29.94 6.19
CA VAL A 77 -11.08 28.67 6.93
C VAL A 77 -11.79 27.52 6.21
N CYS A 78 -13.00 27.74 5.70
CA CYS A 78 -13.74 26.75 4.92
C CYS A 78 -12.96 26.30 3.68
N ALA A 79 -12.32 27.23 2.97
CA ALA A 79 -11.47 26.93 1.82
C ALA A 79 -10.28 26.03 2.22
N ARG A 80 -9.61 26.34 3.33
CA ARG A 80 -8.49 25.54 3.84
C ARG A 80 -8.91 24.14 4.29
N VAL A 81 -10.09 24.01 4.92
CA VAL A 81 -10.66 22.71 5.32
C VAL A 81 -10.99 21.86 4.09
N LYS A 82 -11.62 22.45 3.06
CA LYS A 82 -11.88 21.75 1.79
C LYS A 82 -10.60 21.29 1.09
N GLU A 83 -9.57 22.14 1.05
CA GLU A 83 -8.26 21.77 0.51
C GLU A 83 -7.60 20.64 1.31
N LEU A 84 -7.75 20.64 2.64
CA LEU A 84 -7.26 19.54 3.48
C LEU A 84 -8.00 18.24 3.19
N MET A 85 -9.33 18.28 3.05
CA MET A 85 -10.15 17.11 2.70
C MET A 85 -9.71 16.49 1.37
N GLU A 86 -9.43 17.30 0.34
CA GLU A 86 -8.97 16.76 -0.94
C GLU A 86 -7.54 16.23 -0.91
N ARG A 87 -6.66 16.81 -0.10
CA ARG A 87 -5.34 16.21 0.13
C ARG A 87 -5.44 14.85 0.81
N CYS A 88 -6.36 14.69 1.76
CA CYS A 88 -6.63 13.41 2.40
C CYS A 88 -7.22 12.38 1.42
N ARG A 89 -8.01 12.81 0.42
CA ARG A 89 -8.58 11.91 -0.59
C ARG A 89 -7.51 11.18 -1.41
N LEU A 90 -6.41 11.84 -1.78
CA LEU A 90 -5.31 11.18 -2.49
C LEU A 90 -4.73 10.05 -1.64
N THR A 91 -4.50 10.31 -0.35
CA THR A 91 -4.03 9.31 0.61
C THR A 91 -5.03 8.15 0.76
N GLN A 92 -6.35 8.41 0.73
CA GLN A 92 -7.38 7.35 0.75
C GLN A 92 -7.27 6.41 -0.44
N VAL A 93 -7.15 6.95 -1.65
CA VAL A 93 -7.05 6.14 -2.86
C VAL A 93 -5.79 5.28 -2.85
N LEU A 94 -4.65 5.90 -2.52
CA LEU A 94 -3.36 5.19 -2.44
C LEU A 94 -3.36 4.11 -1.35
N GLN A 95 -3.93 4.40 -0.18
CA GLN A 95 -4.07 3.42 0.88
C GLN A 95 -4.94 2.24 0.43
N GLY A 96 -6.09 2.49 -0.22
CA GLY A 96 -6.96 1.42 -0.71
C GLY A 96 -6.30 0.53 -1.75
N ASP A 97 -5.53 1.10 -2.67
CA ASP A 97 -4.76 0.35 -3.67
C ASP A 97 -3.61 -0.45 -3.04
N LEU A 98 -2.92 0.14 -2.06
CA LEU A 98 -1.86 -0.53 -1.31
C LEU A 98 -2.41 -1.72 -0.52
N CYS A 99 -3.46 -1.53 0.27
CA CYS A 99 -4.09 -2.62 1.05
C CYS A 99 -4.55 -3.77 0.13
N ARG A 100 -5.21 -3.46 -1.00
CA ARG A 100 -5.61 -4.49 -1.97
C ARG A 100 -4.42 -5.25 -2.55
N THR A 101 -3.32 -4.55 -2.82
CA THR A 101 -2.10 -5.18 -3.36
C THR A 101 -1.46 -6.09 -2.32
N LEU A 102 -1.37 -5.65 -1.07
CA LEU A 102 -0.85 -6.45 0.04
C LEU A 102 -1.70 -7.71 0.25
N GLU A 103 -3.03 -7.59 0.29
CA GLU A 103 -3.94 -8.73 0.42
C GLU A 103 -3.81 -9.73 -0.74
N GLN A 104 -3.74 -9.24 -1.99
CA GLN A 104 -3.56 -10.11 -3.17
C GLN A 104 -2.24 -10.87 -3.16
N ARG A 105 -1.21 -10.31 -2.52
CA ARG A 105 0.12 -10.91 -2.39
C ARG A 105 0.27 -11.74 -1.12
N GLY A 106 -0.75 -11.76 -0.24
CA GLY A 106 -0.71 -12.46 1.04
C GLY A 106 0.32 -11.87 2.00
N ILE A 107 0.54 -10.54 1.94
CA ILE A 107 1.49 -9.82 2.78
C ILE A 107 0.71 -9.22 3.95
N ASP A 108 0.90 -9.76 5.14
CA ASP A 108 0.13 -9.42 6.34
C ASP A 108 1.01 -8.77 7.43
N SER A 109 2.29 -8.53 7.14
CA SER A 109 3.23 -7.88 8.05
C SER A 109 4.19 -6.92 7.35
N GLU A 110 4.68 -5.94 8.11
CA GLU A 110 5.71 -5.00 7.65
C GLU A 110 7.00 -5.72 7.23
N GLN A 111 7.38 -6.79 7.94
CA GLN A 111 8.55 -7.60 7.61
C GLN A 111 8.37 -8.36 6.29
N GLU A 112 7.20 -8.94 6.04
CA GLU A 112 6.89 -9.57 4.75
C GLU A 112 6.87 -8.55 3.62
N TRP A 113 6.41 -7.33 3.88
CA TRP A 113 6.46 -6.23 2.91
C TRP A 113 7.90 -5.82 2.58
N GLU A 114 8.75 -5.60 3.58
CA GLU A 114 10.17 -5.30 3.39
C GLU A 114 10.89 -6.40 2.61
N GLN A 115 10.63 -7.66 2.98
CA GLN A 115 11.23 -8.80 2.30
C GLN A 115 10.74 -8.93 0.84
N TYR A 116 9.45 -8.66 0.60
CA TYR A 116 8.88 -8.63 -0.74
C TYR A 116 9.56 -7.56 -1.60
N ILE A 117 9.69 -6.33 -1.10
CA ILE A 117 10.35 -5.24 -1.82
C ILE A 117 11.81 -5.58 -2.11
N ALA A 118 12.56 -6.03 -1.10
CA ALA A 118 13.97 -6.41 -1.28
C ALA A 118 14.15 -7.52 -2.33
N THR A 119 13.23 -8.48 -2.37
CA THR A 119 13.25 -9.57 -3.37
C THR A 119 12.94 -9.04 -4.76
N VAL A 120 11.90 -8.21 -4.91
CA VAL A 120 11.49 -7.63 -6.20
C VAL A 120 12.60 -6.73 -6.78
N GLU A 121 13.24 -5.91 -5.96
CA GLU A 121 14.35 -5.05 -6.38
C GLU A 121 15.54 -5.88 -6.85
N LYS A 122 15.96 -6.87 -6.04
CA LYS A 122 17.05 -7.78 -6.39
C LYS A 122 16.77 -8.57 -7.67
N ASP A 123 15.56 -9.09 -7.85
CA ASP A 123 15.16 -9.83 -9.05
C ASP A 123 15.14 -8.90 -10.28
N GLY A 124 14.71 -7.66 -10.12
CA GLY A 124 14.77 -6.63 -11.17
C GLY A 124 16.21 -6.33 -11.61
N GLU A 125 17.13 -6.16 -10.66
CA GLU A 125 18.56 -5.97 -10.95
C GLU A 125 19.17 -7.19 -11.67
N LEU A 126 18.86 -8.40 -11.20
CA LEU A 126 19.33 -9.63 -11.84
C LEU A 126 18.84 -9.76 -13.28
N VAL A 127 17.57 -9.46 -13.53
CA VAL A 127 16.98 -9.51 -14.87
C VAL A 127 17.62 -8.46 -15.77
N SER A 128 17.85 -7.24 -15.28
CA SER A 128 18.56 -6.20 -16.03
C SER A 128 19.97 -6.65 -16.40
N HIS A 129 20.71 -7.21 -15.44
CA HIS A 129 22.06 -7.71 -15.69
C HIS A 129 22.08 -8.85 -16.72
N LEU A 130 21.07 -9.73 -16.69
CA LEU A 130 20.92 -10.80 -17.68
C LEU A 130 20.66 -10.23 -19.09
N CYS A 131 19.83 -9.20 -19.20
CA CYS A 131 19.57 -8.48 -20.44
C CYS A 131 20.85 -7.84 -21.01
N ASP A 132 21.66 -7.24 -20.15
CA ASP A 132 22.93 -6.62 -20.54
C ASP A 132 23.95 -7.66 -21.02
N ILE A 133 24.12 -8.76 -20.28
CA ILE A 133 25.03 -9.86 -20.66
C ILE A 133 24.62 -10.47 -22.00
N LEU A 134 23.32 -10.70 -22.18
CA LEU A 134 22.79 -11.34 -23.38
C LEU A 134 22.54 -10.34 -24.52
N ASN A 135 22.78 -9.04 -24.29
CA ASN A 135 22.46 -7.94 -25.19
C ASN A 135 21.07 -8.09 -25.84
N THR A 136 20.08 -8.42 -25.02
CA THR A 136 18.72 -8.77 -25.47
C THR A 136 17.66 -8.25 -24.52
N ASP A 137 16.47 -8.06 -25.07
CA ASP A 137 15.29 -7.65 -24.31
C ASP A 137 14.70 -8.80 -23.47
N VAL A 138 14.13 -8.47 -22.31
CA VAL A 138 13.45 -9.40 -21.38
C VAL A 138 12.49 -10.34 -22.10
N LEU A 139 11.74 -9.83 -23.08
CA LEU A 139 10.73 -10.61 -23.80
C LEU A 139 11.36 -11.71 -24.67
N LEU A 140 12.56 -11.47 -25.20
CA LEU A 140 13.30 -12.46 -25.98
C LEU A 140 13.87 -13.56 -25.09
N ILE A 141 14.37 -13.19 -23.89
CA ILE A 141 14.85 -14.15 -22.89
C ILE A 141 13.74 -15.12 -22.48
N VAL A 142 12.54 -14.59 -22.18
CA VAL A 142 11.37 -15.43 -21.81
C VAL A 142 11.01 -16.42 -22.92
N ASN A 143 11.05 -16.00 -24.19
CA ASN A 143 10.73 -16.86 -25.32
C ASN A 143 11.77 -17.99 -25.50
N VAL A 144 13.05 -17.67 -25.34
CA VAL A 144 14.12 -18.68 -25.44
C VAL A 144 14.04 -19.66 -24.26
N VAL A 145 13.82 -19.18 -23.04
CA VAL A 145 13.68 -20.06 -21.86
C VAL A 145 12.47 -20.98 -22.00
N LYS A 146 11.34 -20.50 -22.53
CA LYS A 146 10.18 -21.35 -22.86
C LYS A 146 10.54 -22.44 -23.88
N HIS A 147 11.27 -22.10 -24.94
CA HIS A 147 11.72 -23.06 -25.94
C HIS A 147 12.70 -24.09 -25.38
N VAL A 148 13.64 -23.67 -24.53
CA VAL A 148 14.61 -24.55 -23.87
C VAL A 148 13.90 -25.50 -22.92
N LYS A 149 12.95 -25.02 -22.11
CA LYS A 149 12.15 -25.85 -21.21
C LYS A 149 11.34 -26.89 -21.99
N GLN A 150 10.65 -26.49 -23.05
CA GLN A 150 9.88 -27.42 -23.91
C GLN A 150 10.77 -28.49 -24.56
N ASN A 151 12.00 -28.14 -24.93
CA ASN A 151 12.95 -29.10 -25.48
C ASN A 151 13.52 -30.03 -24.41
N ALA A 152 13.76 -29.55 -23.19
CA ALA A 152 14.18 -30.37 -22.07
C ALA A 152 13.10 -31.39 -21.66
N ASP A 153 11.84 -30.94 -21.56
CA ASP A 153 10.70 -31.80 -21.22
C ASP A 153 10.49 -32.91 -22.27
N ARG A 154 10.75 -32.62 -23.56
CA ARG A 154 10.70 -33.60 -24.66
C ARG A 154 11.84 -34.64 -24.62
N ILE A 155 13.01 -34.25 -24.11
CA ILE A 155 14.16 -35.15 -24.00
C ILE A 155 13.96 -36.13 -22.83
N ASP A 156 13.32 -35.66 -21.74
CA ASP A 156 13.00 -36.50 -20.58
C ASP A 156 11.94 -37.58 -20.92
N ASP A 157 10.90 -37.21 -21.67
CA ASP A 157 9.85 -38.13 -22.13
C ASP A 157 10.41 -39.21 -23.11
N GLY A 158 11.41 -38.85 -23.93
CA GLY A 158 12.09 -39.79 -24.84
C GLY A 158 13.13 -40.71 -24.17
N GLY A 159 13.60 -40.36 -22.96
CA GLY A 159 14.50 -41.19 -22.14
C GLY A 159 13.77 -42.33 -21.42
N GLN A 160 12.49 -42.12 -21.09
CA GLN A 160 11.66 -43.10 -20.41
C GLN A 160 11.16 -44.22 -21.34
N GLU A 161 10.96 -43.93 -22.64
CA GLU A 161 10.58 -44.94 -23.65
C GLU A 161 11.72 -45.87 -24.07
N ARG A 162 12.97 -45.39 -24.12
CA ARG A 162 14.14 -46.23 -24.49
C ARG A 162 14.56 -47.21 -23.40
N SER A 163 14.14 -47.00 -22.15
CA SER A 163 14.44 -47.89 -21.03
C SER A 163 13.48 -49.08 -20.94
N ARG A 164 12.34 -49.06 -21.64
CA ARG A 164 11.38 -50.18 -21.69
C ARG A 164 11.69 -51.21 -22.79
N THR A 165 12.39 -50.81 -23.84
CA THR A 165 12.67 -51.68 -25.01
C THR A 165 13.86 -52.62 -24.84
N TYR A 166 14.76 -52.40 -23.86
CA TYR A 166 15.93 -53.26 -23.64
C TYR A 166 15.72 -54.43 -22.66
N ARG A 167 14.55 -54.56 -22.01
CA ARG A 167 14.25 -55.65 -21.06
C ARG A 167 13.41 -56.78 -21.68
N GLY A 168 13.69 -57.15 -22.93
CA GLY A 168 12.87 -58.10 -23.69
C GLY A 168 13.61 -59.05 -24.63
N GLN A 169 14.93 -59.14 -24.60
CA GLN A 169 15.68 -60.16 -25.35
C GLN A 169 16.88 -60.67 -24.55
N SER A 170 16.68 -61.77 -23.84
CA SER A 170 17.74 -62.67 -23.39
C SER A 170 17.12 -64.06 -23.20
N VAL A 171 17.38 -64.90 -24.20
CA VAL A 171 17.40 -66.38 -24.27
C VAL A 171 16.24 -67.14 -23.63
#